data_AF-A0A2S7BZ13-F1
#
_entry.id   AF-A0A2S7BZ13-F1
#
_cell.length_a   1.000
_cell.length_b   1.000
_cell.length_c   1.000
_cell.angle_alpha   90.00
_cell.angle_beta   90.00
_cell.angle_gamma   90.00
#
_symmetry.space_group_name_H-M   'P 1'
#
loop_
_entity.id
_entity.type
_entity.pdbx_description
1 polymer ?
#
loop_
_entity_poly.entity_id
_entity_poly.type
_entity_poly.pdbx_seq_one_letter_code
_entity_poly.pdbx_strand_id
1 'polypeptide(L)'
;MRAHAQVYRRAQRLLPAGIDTVALLPAAPLSQWEGSPLSALPLAREGRRGVIGLRLHARTAQALRVDGCSFLQASRRQQAPAQDARVRGYGPWQRLSNGSYWARSTDALLGVLVAQEEAAVWLMWQQPGNAAQRHDGWLR
;
A
#
# COMPACT_ATOMS: atom_id res chain seq x y z
N MET A 1 -22.30 7.56 -3.84
CA MET A 1 -21.33 6.75 -4.61
C MET A 1 -20.04 7.46 -5.03
N ARG A 2 -19.99 8.79 -5.24
CA ARG A 2 -18.77 9.51 -5.69
C ARG A 2 -17.56 9.42 -4.74
N ALA A 3 -17.78 9.40 -3.42
CA ALA A 3 -16.71 9.31 -2.44
C ALA A 3 -15.91 7.98 -2.53
N HIS A 4 -16.58 6.85 -2.76
CA HIS A 4 -15.91 5.55 -2.91
C HIS A 4 -15.00 5.51 -4.13
N ALA A 5 -15.47 6.01 -5.28
CA ALA A 5 -14.66 6.09 -6.50
C ALA A 5 -13.47 7.06 -6.37
N GLN A 6 -13.62 8.14 -5.57
CA GLN A 6 -12.52 9.05 -5.27
C GLN A 6 -11.48 8.41 -4.36
N VAL A 7 -11.91 7.74 -3.29
CA VAL A 7 -11.02 7.00 -2.38
C VAL A 7 -10.27 5.90 -3.13
N TYR A 8 -10.98 5.13 -3.96
CA TYR A 8 -10.38 4.09 -4.80
C TYR A 8 -9.29 4.66 -5.72
N ARG A 9 -9.58 5.72 -6.49
CA ARG A 9 -8.60 6.32 -7.40
C ARG A 9 -7.40 6.90 -6.66
N ARG A 10 -7.60 7.46 -5.46
CA ARG A 10 -6.51 7.97 -4.61
C ARG A 10 -5.65 6.83 -4.09
N ALA A 11 -6.26 5.77 -3.57
CA ALA A 11 -5.54 4.61 -3.08
C ALA A 11 -4.73 3.95 -4.21
N GLN A 12 -5.31 3.81 -5.41
CA GLN A 12 -4.63 3.27 -6.59
C GLN A 12 -3.40 4.11 -6.98
N ARG A 13 -3.45 5.44 -6.89
CA ARG A 13 -2.30 6.32 -7.18
C ARG A 13 -1.17 6.21 -6.17
N LEU A 14 -1.48 5.80 -4.95
CA LEU A 14 -0.50 5.61 -3.89
C LEU A 14 0.14 4.22 -3.95
N LEU A 15 -0.43 3.26 -4.68
CA LEU A 15 0.19 1.96 -4.84
C LEU A 15 1.45 2.04 -5.74
N PRO A 16 2.43 1.14 -5.51
CA PRO A 16 3.52 0.90 -6.43
C PRO A 16 2.99 0.64 -7.84
N ALA A 17 3.72 1.13 -8.85
CA ALA A 17 3.37 0.89 -10.25
C ALA A 17 3.26 -0.61 -10.53
N GLY A 18 2.44 -0.97 -11.52
CA GLY A 18 2.19 -2.36 -11.92
C GLY A 18 1.28 -3.17 -10.98
N ILE A 19 0.86 -2.60 -9.84
CA ILE A 19 -0.16 -3.22 -9.00
C ILE A 19 -1.54 -2.69 -9.41
N ASP A 20 -2.23 -3.42 -10.28
CA ASP A 20 -3.60 -3.09 -10.66
C ASP A 20 -4.59 -3.66 -9.66
N THR A 21 -5.58 -2.84 -9.31
CA THR A 21 -6.70 -3.24 -8.46
C THR A 21 -8.02 -3.04 -9.19
N VAL A 22 -9.11 -3.58 -8.64
CA VAL A 22 -10.46 -3.50 -9.26
C VAL A 22 -11.53 -2.96 -8.33
N ALA A 23 -11.34 -3.04 -7.02
CA ALA A 23 -12.34 -2.62 -6.05
C ALA A 23 -11.70 -2.32 -4.69
N LEU A 24 -12.40 -1.49 -3.91
CA LEU A 24 -12.15 -1.40 -2.47
C LEU A 24 -12.69 -2.66 -1.79
N LEU A 25 -11.91 -3.22 -0.87
CA LEU A 25 -12.41 -4.23 0.05
C LEU A 25 -13.26 -3.56 1.14
N PRO A 26 -14.22 -4.29 1.73
CA PRO A 26 -14.90 -3.83 2.94
C PRO A 26 -13.85 -3.42 3.98
N ALA A 27 -14.12 -2.35 4.73
CA ALA A 27 -13.23 -1.93 5.80
C ALA A 27 -13.05 -3.10 6.78
N ALA A 28 -11.86 -3.73 6.78
CA ALA A 28 -11.53 -4.72 7.77
C ALA A 28 -11.36 -3.99 9.12
N PRO A 29 -11.95 -4.51 10.22
CA PRO A 29 -11.82 -3.86 11.50
C PRO A 29 -10.35 -3.79 11.90
N LEU A 30 -9.92 -2.61 12.35
CA LEU A 30 -8.55 -2.34 12.82
C LEU A 30 -8.10 -3.31 13.93
N SER A 31 -9.00 -4.02 14.62
CA SER A 31 -8.64 -5.05 15.61
C SER A 31 -7.95 -6.28 15.02
N GLN A 32 -8.13 -6.58 13.73
CA GLN A 32 -7.32 -7.62 13.05
C GLN A 32 -5.86 -7.19 12.83
N TRP A 33 -5.57 -5.89 12.96
CA TRP A 33 -4.24 -5.32 12.79
C TRP A 33 -3.31 -5.65 13.96
N GLU A 34 -3.77 -5.45 15.21
CA GLU A 34 -2.93 -5.58 16.40
C GLU A 34 -2.40 -7.03 16.58
N GLY A 35 -3.20 -8.02 16.21
CA GLY A 35 -2.81 -9.44 16.20
C GLY A 35 -2.13 -9.92 14.92
N SER A 36 -1.98 -9.08 13.89
CA SER A 36 -1.36 -9.44 12.62
C SER A 36 0.15 -9.21 12.66
N PRO A 37 0.98 -9.98 11.92
CA PRO A 37 2.41 -9.69 11.73
C PRO A 37 2.70 -8.25 11.27
N LEU A 38 1.67 -7.58 10.76
CA LEU A 38 1.70 -6.20 10.31
C LEU A 38 1.77 -5.18 11.46
N SER A 39 1.32 -5.50 12.68
CA SER A 39 1.48 -4.65 13.86
C SER A 39 2.93 -4.46 14.28
N ALA A 40 3.81 -5.41 13.89
CA ALA A 40 5.24 -5.35 14.13
C ALA A 40 6.00 -4.49 13.10
N LEU A 41 5.32 -3.97 12.07
CA LEU A 41 5.98 -3.19 11.04
C LEU A 41 6.46 -1.84 11.59
N PRO A 42 7.68 -1.39 11.22
CA PRO A 42 8.27 -0.15 11.68
C PRO A 42 7.67 1.07 10.96
N LEU A 43 6.36 1.22 11.05
CA LEU A 43 5.68 2.49 10.84
C LEU A 43 5.85 3.30 12.13
N ALA A 44 6.12 4.60 12.01
CA ALA A 44 6.42 5.44 13.16
C ALA A 44 5.34 5.29 14.26
N ARG A 45 5.74 5.35 15.54
CA ARG A 45 4.80 5.04 16.63
C ARG A 45 3.75 6.13 16.89
N GLU A 46 3.96 7.34 16.36
CA GLU A 46 3.22 8.55 16.73
C GLU A 46 2.35 9.10 15.58
N GLY A 47 1.04 9.27 15.82
CA GLY A 47 0.10 9.93 14.90
C GLY A 47 -1.08 9.07 14.45
N ARG A 48 -1.93 9.62 13.55
CA ARG A 48 -3.12 8.92 13.03
C ARG A 48 -2.70 7.88 12.00
N ARG A 49 -3.32 6.70 12.04
CA ARG A 49 -3.08 5.62 11.08
C ARG A 49 -4.38 5.21 10.41
N GLY A 50 -4.26 4.62 9.24
CA GLY A 50 -5.37 3.90 8.63
C GLY A 50 -4.90 2.89 7.61
N VAL A 51 -5.86 2.06 7.21
CA VAL A 51 -5.66 1.00 6.23
C VAL A 51 -6.84 0.99 5.26
N ILE A 52 -6.54 0.75 3.99
CA ILE A 52 -7.53 0.51 2.95
C ILE A 52 -7.13 -0.78 2.24
N GLY A 53 -8.06 -1.72 2.20
CA GLY A 53 -7.93 -2.92 1.39
C GLY A 53 -8.42 -2.67 -0.03
N LEU A 54 -7.71 -3.24 -1.00
CA LEU A 54 -8.07 -3.23 -2.40
C LEU A 54 -7.99 -4.66 -2.95
N ARG A 55 -8.95 -5.02 -3.80
CA ARG A 55 -8.94 -6.29 -4.53
C ARG A 55 -7.99 -6.17 -5.70
N LEU A 56 -7.01 -7.07 -5.80
CA LEU A 56 -6.11 -7.14 -6.95
C LEU A 56 -6.88 -7.49 -8.23
N HIS A 57 -6.45 -6.91 -9.34
CA HIS A 57 -6.88 -7.36 -10.65
C HIS A 57 -6.41 -8.81 -10.88
N ALA A 58 -7.23 -9.64 -11.53
CA ALA A 58 -6.91 -11.05 -11.76
C ALA A 58 -5.56 -11.26 -12.45
N ARG A 59 -5.22 -10.39 -13.41
CA ARG A 59 -3.92 -10.37 -14.09
C ARG A 59 -2.75 -10.16 -13.12
N THR A 60 -2.86 -9.18 -12.22
CA THR A 60 -1.83 -8.87 -11.22
C THR A 60 -1.71 -10.01 -10.21
N ALA A 61 -2.84 -10.55 -9.74
CA ALA A 61 -2.84 -11.70 -8.84
C ALA A 61 -2.18 -12.94 -9.49
N GLN A 62 -2.42 -13.16 -10.78
CA GLN A 62 -1.79 -14.26 -11.51
C GLN A 62 -0.28 -14.02 -11.72
N ALA A 63 0.13 -12.82 -12.12
CA ALA A 63 1.54 -12.48 -12.26
C ALA A 63 2.29 -12.65 -10.92
N LEU A 64 1.68 -12.27 -9.80
CA LEU A 64 2.22 -12.51 -8.47
C LEU A 64 2.37 -13.99 -8.14
N ARG A 65 1.42 -14.83 -8.51
CA ARG A 65 1.52 -16.29 -8.30
C ARG A 65 2.66 -16.93 -9.09
N VAL A 66 2.89 -16.45 -10.31
CA VAL A 66 3.90 -17.02 -11.22
C VAL A 66 5.29 -16.48 -10.91
N ASP A 67 5.43 -15.15 -10.79
CA ASP A 67 6.71 -14.46 -10.74
C ASP A 67 7.06 -13.91 -9.35
N GLY A 68 6.10 -13.90 -8.41
CA GLY A 68 6.30 -13.52 -7.01
C GLY A 68 6.99 -12.18 -6.82
N CYS A 69 8.08 -12.19 -6.05
CA CYS A 69 8.88 -11.00 -5.76
C CYS A 69 9.49 -10.38 -7.02
N SER A 70 9.80 -11.18 -8.06
CA SER A 70 10.40 -10.67 -9.30
C SER A 70 9.46 -9.73 -10.04
N PHE A 71 8.16 -10.04 -10.09
CA PHE A 71 7.14 -9.14 -10.64
C PHE A 71 7.09 -7.80 -9.88
N LEU A 72 7.08 -7.86 -8.55
CA LEU A 72 7.06 -6.69 -7.68
C LEU A 72 8.33 -5.83 -7.79
N GLN A 73 9.48 -6.47 -7.99
CA GLN A 73 10.74 -5.76 -8.22
C GLN A 73 10.82 -5.13 -9.62
N ALA A 74 10.29 -5.80 -10.64
CA ALA A 74 10.20 -5.24 -11.99
C ALA A 74 9.30 -3.99 -12.01
N SER A 75 8.20 -4.02 -11.26
CA SER A 75 7.27 -2.90 -11.14
C SER A 75 7.90 -1.68 -10.45
N ARG A 76 8.81 -1.90 -9.48
CA ARG A 76 9.68 -0.85 -8.92
C ARG A 76 10.66 -0.27 -9.94
N ARG A 77 11.24 -1.07 -10.83
CA ARG A 77 12.18 -0.58 -11.87
C ARG A 77 11.50 0.28 -12.93
N GLN A 78 10.22 0.01 -13.20
CA GLN A 78 9.41 0.87 -14.09
C GLN A 78 9.15 2.25 -13.48
N GLN A 79 9.25 2.39 -12.15
CA GLN A 79 9.36 3.68 -11.48
C GLN A 79 10.82 4.17 -11.57
N ALA A 80 11.29 4.44 -12.79
CA ALA A 80 12.48 5.27 -12.96
C ALA A 80 12.26 6.60 -12.21
N PRO A 81 13.31 7.25 -11.67
CA PRO A 81 13.17 8.51 -10.96
C PRO A 81 12.70 9.57 -11.96
N ALA A 82 11.38 9.73 -12.10
CA ALA A 82 10.83 10.94 -12.66
C ALA A 82 11.32 12.07 -11.75
N GLN A 83 12.03 13.03 -12.33
CA GLN A 83 12.56 14.21 -11.64
C GLN A 83 11.47 15.07 -10.98
N ASP A 84 10.20 14.67 -11.08
CA ASP A 84 9.10 15.19 -10.29
C ASP A 84 9.14 14.62 -8.87
N ALA A 85 9.50 15.48 -7.92
CA ALA A 85 9.55 15.25 -6.48
C ALA A 85 8.20 14.85 -5.82
N ARG A 86 7.20 14.43 -6.60
CA ARG A 86 5.83 14.14 -6.18
C ARG A 86 5.47 12.65 -6.18
N VAL A 87 6.22 11.79 -6.87
CA VAL A 87 5.96 10.34 -6.84
C VAL A 87 6.77 9.71 -5.71
N ARG A 88 6.07 9.39 -4.62
CA ARG A 88 6.65 8.78 -3.42
C ARG A 88 7.16 7.37 -3.79
N GLY A 89 8.48 7.17 -3.71
CA GLY A 89 9.11 5.90 -4.05
C GLY A 89 8.91 4.83 -2.97
N TYR A 90 9.00 3.57 -3.38
CA TYR A 90 8.99 2.42 -2.48
C TYR A 90 10.37 1.76 -2.38
N GLY A 91 10.68 1.30 -1.17
CA GLY A 91 11.84 0.47 -0.88
C GLY A 91 11.75 -0.93 -1.52
N PRO A 92 12.75 -1.79 -1.28
CA PRO A 92 12.72 -3.16 -1.77
C PRO A 92 11.54 -3.93 -1.17
N TRP A 93 10.95 -4.81 -1.98
CA TRP A 93 9.93 -5.75 -1.51
C TRP A 93 10.56 -6.84 -0.64
N GLN A 94 9.91 -7.12 0.48
CA GLN A 94 10.28 -8.15 1.44
C GLN A 94 9.20 -9.22 1.45
N ARG A 95 9.60 -10.49 1.45
CA ARG A 95 8.68 -11.62 1.59
C ARG A 95 8.50 -11.94 3.08
N LEU A 96 7.27 -12.02 3.53
CA LEU A 96 6.91 -12.43 4.88
C LEU A 96 6.78 -13.96 4.95
N SER A 97 6.88 -14.52 6.16
CA SER A 97 6.79 -15.97 6.41
C SER A 97 5.46 -16.57 5.97
N ASN A 98 4.38 -15.79 6.01
CA ASN A 98 3.05 -16.19 5.53
C ASN A 98 2.88 -16.11 4.00
N GLY A 99 3.97 -15.88 3.24
CA GLY A 99 3.95 -15.80 1.79
C GLY A 99 3.50 -14.45 1.21
N SER A 100 3.07 -13.51 2.05
CA SER A 100 2.75 -12.14 1.60
C SER A 100 4.01 -11.34 1.28
N TYR A 101 3.85 -10.28 0.47
CA TYR A 101 4.92 -9.36 0.15
C TYR A 101 4.65 -7.98 0.72
N TRP A 102 5.68 -7.32 1.24
CA TRP A 102 5.59 -6.03 1.87
C TRP A 102 6.61 -5.06 1.28
N ALA A 103 6.21 -3.80 1.10
CA ALA A 103 7.12 -2.70 0.83
C ALA A 103 6.72 -1.45 1.62
N ARG A 104 7.71 -0.65 1.95
CA ARG A 104 7.55 0.63 2.66
C ARG A 104 7.93 1.79 1.75
N SER A 105 7.25 2.93 1.85
CA SER A 105 7.70 4.15 1.19
C SER A 105 9.05 4.63 1.75
N THR A 106 9.78 5.39 0.96
CA THR A 106 11.09 5.95 1.36
C THR A 106 11.02 6.85 2.58
N ASP A 107 9.90 7.54 2.78
CA ASP A 107 9.64 8.40 3.94
C ASP A 107 8.96 7.69 5.13
N ALA A 108 8.77 6.38 5.04
CA ALA A 108 8.14 5.54 6.07
C ALA A 108 6.70 5.94 6.47
N LEU A 109 6.01 6.74 5.65
CA LEU A 109 4.62 7.15 5.90
C LEU A 109 3.59 6.23 5.25
N LEU A 110 4.00 5.43 4.26
CA LEU A 110 3.14 4.46 3.59
C LEU A 110 3.72 3.06 3.68
N GLY A 111 2.80 2.11 3.76
CA GLY A 111 3.05 0.68 3.74
C GLY A 111 2.16 0.00 2.72
N VAL A 112 2.69 -0.97 2.00
CA VAL A 112 1.91 -1.78 1.07
C VAL A 112 2.18 -3.24 1.32
N LEU A 113 1.11 -3.98 1.63
CA LEU A 113 1.13 -5.41 1.78
C LEU A 113 0.32 -6.07 0.67
N VAL A 114 0.91 -7.02 -0.02
CA VAL A 114 0.28 -7.85 -1.04
C VAL A 114 0.06 -9.25 -0.45
N ALA A 115 -1.21 -9.57 -0.20
CA ALA A 115 -1.66 -10.89 0.21
C ALA A 115 -2.12 -11.64 -1.05
N GLN A 116 -1.18 -12.36 -1.67
CA GLN A 116 -1.39 -13.04 -2.95
C GLN A 116 -2.52 -14.07 -2.90
N GLU A 117 -2.56 -14.89 -1.85
CA GLU A 117 -3.58 -15.94 -1.68
C GLU A 117 -5.00 -15.35 -1.58
N GLU A 118 -5.12 -14.21 -0.92
CA GLU A 118 -6.37 -13.47 -0.77
C GLU A 118 -6.69 -12.60 -2.00
N ALA A 119 -5.81 -12.56 -3.01
CA ALA A 119 -5.86 -11.62 -4.12
C ALA A 119 -6.11 -10.18 -3.65
N ALA A 120 -5.45 -9.77 -2.56
CA ALA A 120 -5.68 -8.51 -1.89
C ALA A 120 -4.38 -7.69 -1.76
N VAL A 121 -4.52 -6.38 -1.81
CA VAL A 121 -3.46 -5.45 -1.43
C VAL A 121 -3.99 -4.49 -0.37
N TRP A 122 -3.20 -4.29 0.67
CA TRP A 122 -3.51 -3.41 1.78
C TRP A 122 -2.58 -2.20 1.72
N LEU A 123 -3.17 -1.04 1.49
CA LEU A 123 -2.48 0.24 1.57
C LEU A 123 -2.65 0.79 2.98
N MET A 124 -1.53 1.03 3.64
CA MET A 124 -1.45 1.56 4.99
C MET A 124 -0.82 2.93 4.93
N TRP A 125 -1.33 3.85 5.74
CA TRP A 125 -0.74 5.17 5.89
C TRP A 125 -0.63 5.57 7.34
N GLN A 126 0.32 6.46 7.55
CA GLN A 126 0.50 7.18 8.79
C GLN A 126 0.56 8.68 8.51
N GLN A 127 -0.20 9.42 9.30
CA GLN A 127 -0.10 10.86 9.40
C GLN A 127 0.74 11.20 10.65
N PRO A 128 1.89 11.87 10.52
CA PRO A 128 2.77 12.20 11.63
C PRO A 128 2.07 13.15 12.62
N GLY A 129 2.28 12.91 13.92
CA GLY A 129 1.57 13.57 15.03
C GLY A 129 1.73 15.10 15.12
N ASN A 130 2.78 15.68 14.54
CA ASN A 130 3.01 17.13 14.54
C ASN A 130 2.23 17.91 13.46
N ALA A 131 1.36 17.26 12.69
CA ALA A 131 0.54 17.92 11.67
C ALA A 131 -0.68 18.66 12.25
N ALA A 132 -0.51 19.39 13.36
CA ALA A 132 -1.52 20.29 13.92
C ALA A 132 -1.78 21.54 13.05
N GLN A 133 -1.20 21.65 11.84
CA GLN A 133 -1.29 22.89 11.08
C GLN A 133 -1.36 22.79 9.56
N ARG A 134 -1.83 21.66 8.99
CA ARG A 134 -2.31 21.67 7.60
C ARG A 134 -3.53 20.78 7.46
N HIS A 135 -4.70 21.41 7.58
CA HIS A 135 -6.00 20.93 7.08
C HIS A 135 -6.03 20.80 5.55
N ASP A 136 -4.89 20.64 4.89
CA ASP A 136 -4.78 20.47 3.46
C ASP A 136 -4.45 19.01 3.14
N GLY A 137 -5.46 18.34 2.59
CA GLY A 137 -5.51 16.93 2.23
C GLY A 137 -4.16 16.26 1.98
N TRP A 138 -3.81 15.36 2.89
CA TRP A 138 -2.77 14.32 2.71
C TRP A 138 -3.07 13.35 1.55
N LEU A 139 -4.25 13.47 0.96
CA LEU A 139 -4.74 12.69 -0.17
C LEU A 139 -5.19 13.61 -1.32
N ARG A 140 -4.43 14.64 -1.71
CA ARG A 140 -4.78 15.40 -2.94
C ARG A 140 -4.62 14.52 -4.18
#